data_AF-A0A437MSG1-F1
#
_entry.id   AF-A0A437MSG1-F1
#
_cell.length_a   1.000
_cell.length_b   1.000
_cell.length_c   1.000
_cell.angle_alpha   90.00
_cell.angle_beta   90.00
_cell.angle_gamma   90.00
#
_symmetry.space_group_name_H-M   'P 1'
#
loop_
_entity.id
_entity.type
_entity.pdbx_description
1 polymer ?
#
loop_
_entity_poly.entity_id
_entity_poly.type
_entity_poly.pdbx_seq_one_letter_code
_entity_poly.pdbx_strand_id
1 'polypeptide(L)'
;MKKTLILFAATAIISSGCKDSKNEEQQEKQLFTEVMAIHDDLMGYESTLMENKKKLDSLAKNPTLKDSAEILDRNLTTADDAMGEWMHQFDPDYSGKPHDEAMKYLQQQKQEIQKVDTLTKKAVSESGRFISTHK
;
A
#
# COMPACT_ATOMS: atom_id res chain seq x y z
N MET A 1 9.14 -75.23 22.25
CA MET A 1 7.96 -74.33 22.18
C MET A 1 8.34 -72.96 22.73
N LYS A 2 7.88 -71.89 22.06
CA LYS A 2 7.90 -70.46 22.43
C LYS A 2 9.22 -69.72 22.12
N LYS A 3 9.27 -68.61 21.39
CA LYS A 3 8.41 -67.95 20.39
C LYS A 3 9.27 -66.76 19.92
N THR A 4 9.68 -66.72 18.65
CA THR A 4 10.20 -65.52 18.00
C THR A 4 9.05 -64.52 17.85
N LEU A 5 9.28 -63.23 18.13
CA LEU A 5 8.64 -62.12 17.41
C LEU A 5 9.27 -60.79 17.83
N ILE A 6 10.09 -60.29 16.91
CA ILE A 6 10.51 -58.89 16.79
C ILE A 6 9.24 -58.06 16.56
N LEU A 7 9.03 -56.99 17.32
CA LEU A 7 8.02 -55.99 17.00
C LEU A 7 8.67 -54.60 16.99
N PHE A 8 8.94 -54.14 15.77
CA PHE A 8 9.24 -52.75 15.44
C PHE A 8 8.10 -51.86 15.93
N ALA A 9 8.36 -50.97 16.89
CA ALA A 9 7.45 -49.90 17.24
C ALA A 9 7.55 -48.81 16.15
N ALA A 10 6.53 -48.79 15.28
CA ALA A 10 6.37 -47.80 14.23
C ALA A 10 6.27 -46.40 14.84
N THR A 11 7.23 -45.54 14.50
CA THR A 11 7.14 -44.10 14.76
C THR A 11 6.14 -43.52 13.75
N ALA A 12 4.92 -43.26 14.20
CA ALA A 12 3.92 -42.55 13.41
C ALA A 12 4.34 -41.07 13.34
N ILE A 13 5.01 -40.70 12.24
CA ILE A 13 5.22 -39.31 11.86
C ILE A 13 3.88 -38.79 11.36
N ILE A 14 3.19 -38.03 12.21
CA ILE A 14 1.95 -37.33 11.85
C ILE A 14 2.36 -36.07 11.06
N SER A 15 2.37 -36.17 9.75
CA SER A 15 2.55 -35.03 8.84
C SER A 15 1.21 -34.30 8.62
N SER A 16 0.81 -33.47 9.59
CA SER A 16 -0.36 -32.57 9.46
C SER A 16 -0.03 -31.18 8.89
N GLY A 17 1.15 -30.95 8.33
CA GLY A 17 1.63 -29.60 7.94
C GLY A 17 1.16 -29.05 6.59
N CYS A 18 0.30 -29.75 5.84
CA CYS A 18 -0.03 -29.37 4.45
C CYS A 18 -1.34 -28.56 4.30
N LYS A 19 -2.14 -28.45 5.38
CA LYS A 19 -3.39 -27.67 5.38
C LYS A 19 -3.20 -26.24 5.89
N ASP A 20 -2.34 -26.06 6.88
CA ASP A 20 -2.10 -24.75 7.50
C ASP A 20 -1.36 -23.81 6.54
N SER A 21 -0.35 -24.31 5.83
CA SER A 21 0.41 -23.52 4.84
C SER A 21 -0.43 -22.95 3.70
N LYS A 22 -1.47 -23.66 3.25
CA LYS A 22 -2.38 -23.14 2.21
C LYS A 22 -3.29 -22.03 2.72
N ASN A 23 -3.68 -22.09 3.99
CA ASN A 23 -4.49 -21.05 4.62
C ASN A 23 -3.65 -19.79 4.87
N GLU A 24 -2.42 -19.96 5.37
CA GLU A 24 -1.44 -18.89 5.56
C GLU A 24 -1.15 -18.14 4.25
N GLU A 25 -0.84 -18.86 3.17
CA GLU A 25 -0.60 -18.28 1.85
C GLU A 25 -1.83 -17.51 1.32
N GLN A 26 -3.04 -18.02 1.58
CA GLN A 26 -4.27 -17.34 1.18
C GLN A 26 -4.49 -16.03 1.93
N GLN A 27 -4.19 -15.99 3.24
CA GLN A 27 -4.30 -14.78 4.06
C GLN A 27 -3.31 -13.71 3.62
N GLU A 28 -2.06 -14.11 3.34
CA GLU A 28 -1.04 -13.21 2.82
C GLU A 28 -1.45 -12.61 1.47
N LYS A 29 -1.92 -13.45 0.54
CA LYS A 29 -2.41 -13.01 -0.78
C LYS A 29 -3.59 -12.05 -0.67
N GLN A 30 -4.51 -12.30 0.24
CA GLN A 30 -5.65 -11.41 0.46
C GLN A 30 -5.15 -10.04 0.94
N LEU A 31 -4.28 -10.00 1.94
CA LEU A 31 -3.79 -8.74 2.48
C LEU A 31 -2.93 -7.97 1.46
N PHE A 32 -2.09 -8.66 0.68
CA PHE A 32 -1.37 -8.08 -0.44
C PHE A 32 -2.32 -7.46 -1.47
N THR A 33 -3.39 -8.16 -1.83
CA THR A 33 -4.42 -7.65 -2.76
C THR A 33 -5.06 -6.38 -2.21
N GLU A 34 -5.33 -6.32 -0.90
CA GLU A 34 -5.88 -5.12 -0.27
C GLU A 34 -4.91 -3.93 -0.30
N VAL A 35 -3.60 -4.17 -0.13
CA VAL A 35 -2.57 -3.13 -0.28
C VAL A 35 -2.55 -2.61 -1.72
N MET A 36 -2.49 -3.51 -2.69
CA MET A 36 -2.42 -3.15 -4.11
C MET A 36 -3.68 -2.47 -4.62
N ALA A 37 -4.86 -2.82 -4.10
CA ALA A 37 -6.10 -2.14 -4.45
C ALA A 37 -6.09 -0.65 -4.08
N ILE A 38 -5.43 -0.28 -2.97
CA ILE A 38 -5.29 1.13 -2.57
C ILE A 38 -4.28 1.84 -3.48
N HIS A 39 -3.15 1.20 -3.79
CA HIS A 39 -2.19 1.70 -4.78
C HIS A 39 -2.87 1.98 -6.13
N ASP A 40 -3.65 1.02 -6.65
CA ASP A 40 -4.30 1.14 -7.95
C ASP A 40 -5.37 2.25 -7.97
N ASP A 41 -6.12 2.43 -6.88
CA ASP A 41 -7.04 3.57 -6.71
C ASP A 41 -6.28 4.90 -6.76
N LEU A 42 -5.13 4.98 -6.07
CA LEU A 42 -4.29 6.18 -6.03
C LEU A 42 -3.70 6.56 -7.39
N MET A 43 -3.33 5.59 -8.21
CA MET A 43 -2.87 5.84 -9.58
C MET A 43 -3.94 6.55 -10.43
N GLY A 44 -5.23 6.36 -10.11
CA GLY A 44 -6.33 7.11 -10.74
C GLY A 44 -6.27 8.63 -10.50
N TYR A 45 -5.60 9.08 -9.44
CA TYR A 45 -5.48 10.50 -9.09
C TYR A 45 -4.27 11.20 -9.73
N GLU A 46 -3.29 10.46 -10.27
CA GLU A 46 -2.04 11.01 -10.81
C GLU A 46 -2.31 12.09 -11.87
N SER A 47 -3.19 11.80 -12.83
CA SER A 47 -3.57 12.74 -13.89
C SER A 47 -4.20 14.02 -13.35
N THR A 48 -5.08 13.90 -12.35
CA THR A 48 -5.76 15.03 -11.71
C THR A 48 -4.79 15.86 -10.86
N LEU A 49 -3.86 15.19 -10.16
CA LEU A 49 -2.80 15.83 -9.39
C LEU A 49 -1.93 16.70 -10.32
N MET A 50 -1.45 16.13 -11.43
CA MET A 50 -0.65 16.86 -12.43
C MET A 50 -1.42 18.02 -13.07
N GLU A 51 -2.70 17.82 -13.39
CA GLU A 51 -3.54 18.89 -13.94
C GLU A 51 -3.74 20.03 -12.94
N ASN A 52 -3.97 19.71 -11.66
CA ASN A 52 -4.13 20.71 -10.62
C ASN A 52 -2.84 21.52 -10.41
N LYS A 53 -1.67 20.88 -10.38
CA LYS A 53 -0.37 21.58 -10.29
C LYS A 53 -0.20 22.61 -11.41
N LYS A 54 -0.50 22.23 -12.67
CA LYS A 54 -0.43 23.15 -13.82
C LYS A 54 -1.37 24.36 -13.67
N LYS A 55 -2.58 24.14 -13.15
CA LYS A 55 -3.54 25.23 -12.92
C LYS A 55 -3.11 26.13 -11.76
N LEU A 56 -2.57 25.57 -10.69
CA LEU A 56 -2.03 26.33 -9.57
C LEU A 56 -0.84 27.20 -9.99
N ASP A 57 0.07 26.69 -10.82
CA ASP A 57 1.16 27.50 -11.41
C ASP A 57 0.63 28.72 -12.18
N SER A 58 -0.45 28.52 -12.93
CA SER A 58 -1.11 29.62 -13.64
C SER A 58 -1.75 30.63 -12.68
N LEU A 59 -2.43 30.16 -11.63
CA LEU A 59 -3.04 31.02 -10.60
C LEU A 59 -1.99 31.77 -9.77
N ALA A 60 -0.81 31.17 -9.56
CA ALA A 60 0.27 31.77 -8.80
C ALA A 60 0.88 33.03 -9.45
N LYS A 61 0.61 33.24 -10.75
CA LYS A 61 0.97 34.47 -11.48
C LYS A 61 0.17 35.68 -11.01
N ASN A 62 -0.98 35.47 -10.37
CA ASN A 62 -1.74 36.53 -9.72
C ASN A 62 -1.17 36.76 -8.31
N PRO A 63 -0.62 37.95 -7.99
CA PRO A 63 -0.04 38.25 -6.68
C PRO A 63 -1.00 38.02 -5.51
N THR A 64 -2.32 38.18 -5.70
CA THR A 64 -3.30 37.97 -4.62
C THR A 64 -3.58 36.50 -4.34
N LEU A 65 -3.26 35.60 -5.28
CA LEU A 65 -3.52 34.16 -5.18
C LEU A 65 -2.24 33.35 -4.95
N LYS A 66 -1.08 33.97 -5.16
CA LYS A 66 0.23 33.32 -5.15
C LYS A 66 0.47 32.43 -3.94
N ASP A 67 0.34 32.96 -2.74
CA ASP A 67 0.64 32.19 -1.52
C ASP A 67 -0.28 30.97 -1.36
N SER A 68 -1.58 31.16 -1.62
CA SER A 68 -2.55 30.05 -1.57
C SER A 68 -2.25 28.99 -2.62
N ALA A 69 -1.92 29.41 -3.84
CA ALA A 69 -1.60 28.50 -4.95
C ALA A 69 -0.32 27.71 -4.67
N GLU A 70 0.74 28.36 -4.17
CA GLU A 70 2.01 27.71 -3.82
C GLU A 70 1.89 26.75 -2.63
N ILE A 71 1.02 27.04 -1.65
CA ILE A 71 0.76 26.11 -0.53
C ILE A 71 0.06 24.85 -1.05
N LEU A 72 -0.95 25.01 -1.92
CA LEU A 72 -1.67 23.88 -2.49
C LEU A 72 -0.78 23.05 -3.43
N ASP A 73 0.10 23.68 -4.19
CA ASP A 73 1.06 22.99 -5.06
C ASP A 73 2.08 22.18 -4.23
N ARG A 74 2.55 22.74 -3.11
CA ARG A 74 3.38 22.01 -2.14
C ARG A 74 2.66 20.80 -1.57
N ASN A 75 1.38 20.91 -1.21
CA ASN A 75 0.61 19.78 -0.70
C ASN A 75 0.45 18.67 -1.75
N LEU A 76 0.22 19.01 -3.02
CA LEU A 76 0.17 18.03 -4.12
C LEU A 76 1.54 17.37 -4.32
N THR A 77 2.62 18.14 -4.22
CA THR A 77 3.99 17.61 -4.32
C THR A 77 4.30 16.64 -3.18
N THR A 78 3.95 16.99 -1.93
CA THR A 78 4.13 16.09 -0.79
C THR A 78 3.32 14.79 -0.94
N ALA A 79 2.13 14.85 -1.54
CA ALA A 79 1.34 13.65 -1.82
C ALA A 79 2.00 12.75 -2.88
N ASP A 80 2.49 13.34 -3.97
CA ASP A 80 3.20 12.67 -5.06
C ASP A 80 4.50 12.01 -4.55
N ASP A 81 5.31 12.77 -3.79
CA ASP A 81 6.54 12.28 -3.18
C ASP A 81 6.27 11.14 -2.18
N ALA A 82 5.18 11.21 -1.41
CA ALA A 82 4.83 10.15 -0.48
C ALA A 82 4.46 8.83 -1.19
N MET A 83 3.80 8.92 -2.35
CA MET A 83 3.53 7.75 -3.18
C MET A 83 4.83 7.16 -3.75
N GLY A 84 5.72 8.02 -4.27
CA GLY A 84 7.02 7.60 -4.78
C GLY A 84 7.91 6.96 -3.71
N GLU A 85 7.96 7.54 -2.52
CA GLU A 85 8.72 6.99 -1.39
C GLU A 85 8.16 5.64 -0.95
N TRP A 86 6.84 5.51 -0.85
CA TRP A 86 6.22 4.22 -0.55
C TRP A 86 6.59 3.17 -1.60
N MET A 87 6.53 3.50 -2.89
CA MET A 87 6.92 2.58 -3.96
C MET A 87 8.40 2.19 -3.92
N HIS A 88 9.29 3.09 -3.53
CA HIS A 88 10.71 2.79 -3.37
C HIS A 88 10.99 1.86 -2.17
N GLN A 89 10.18 1.95 -1.11
CA GLN A 89 10.34 1.14 0.09
C GLN A 89 9.59 -0.19 0.02
N PHE A 90 8.53 -0.27 -0.79
CA PHE A 90 7.70 -1.46 -0.92
C PHE A 90 8.44 -2.58 -1.65
N ASP A 91 8.67 -3.67 -0.93
CA ASP A 91 9.13 -4.95 -1.47
C ASP A 91 7.92 -5.86 -1.76
N PRO A 92 7.62 -6.14 -3.05
CA PRO A 92 6.55 -7.07 -3.40
C PRO A 92 6.95 -8.54 -3.19
N ASP A 93 8.24 -8.85 -3.05
CA ASP A 93 8.73 -10.21 -2.81
C ASP A 93 8.95 -10.45 -1.30
N TYR A 94 7.86 -10.80 -0.63
CA TYR A 94 7.91 -11.26 0.75
C TYR A 94 8.03 -12.79 0.84
N SER A 95 8.31 -13.48 -0.27
CA SER A 95 8.43 -14.93 -0.27
C SER A 95 9.63 -15.39 0.58
N GLY A 96 9.47 -16.50 1.28
CA GLY A 96 10.50 -17.02 2.18
C GLY A 96 10.54 -16.36 3.57
N LYS A 97 9.73 -15.34 3.84
CA LYS A 97 9.48 -14.87 5.22
C LYS A 97 8.54 -15.86 5.95
N PRO A 98 8.70 -16.07 7.26
CA PRO A 98 7.68 -16.75 8.08
C PRO A 98 6.33 -16.04 7.96
N HIS A 99 5.23 -16.80 8.02
CA HIS A 99 3.87 -16.27 7.87
C HIS A 99 3.60 -15.03 8.74
N ASP A 100 3.91 -15.09 10.04
CA ASP A 100 3.71 -13.97 10.96
C ASP A 100 4.50 -12.71 10.57
N GLU A 101 5.70 -12.89 10.00
CA GLU A 101 6.51 -11.77 9.52
C GLU A 101 5.95 -11.17 8.22
N ALA A 102 5.49 -12.02 7.29
CA ALA A 102 4.82 -11.60 6.07
C ALA A 102 3.54 -10.81 6.38
N MET A 103 2.70 -11.33 7.28
CA MET A 103 1.47 -10.68 7.72
C MET A 103 1.75 -9.33 8.38
N LYS A 104 2.73 -9.26 9.29
CA LYS A 104 3.12 -8.01 9.94
C LYS A 104 3.61 -6.97 8.94
N TYR A 105 4.45 -7.39 8.00
CA TYR A 105 4.97 -6.51 6.94
C TYR A 105 3.82 -5.96 6.08
N LEU A 106 2.95 -6.82 5.56
CA LEU A 106 1.83 -6.40 4.72
C LEU A 106 0.84 -5.50 5.48
N GLN A 107 0.64 -5.72 6.79
CA GLN A 107 -0.19 -4.84 7.63
C GLN A 107 0.43 -3.44 7.77
N GLN A 108 1.76 -3.36 7.92
CA GLN A 108 2.47 -2.09 7.97
C GLN A 108 2.36 -1.36 6.63
N GLN A 109 2.59 -2.06 5.51
CA GLN A 109 2.45 -1.50 4.18
C GLN A 109 1.02 -1.00 3.90
N LYS A 110 0.01 -1.73 4.36
CA LYS A 110 -1.39 -1.29 4.31
C LYS A 110 -1.62 0.03 5.05
N GLN A 111 -1.07 0.17 6.26
CA GLN A 111 -1.19 1.41 7.02
C GLN A 111 -0.46 2.58 6.37
N GLU A 112 0.69 2.32 5.75
CA GLU A 112 1.47 3.35 5.05
C GLU A 112 0.73 3.83 3.79
N ILE A 113 0.28 2.92 2.92
CA ILE A 113 -0.46 3.30 1.71
C ILE A 113 -1.81 3.98 2.04
N GLN A 114 -2.45 3.64 3.16
CA GLN A 114 -3.66 4.34 3.64
C GLN A 114 -3.39 5.81 4.04
N LYS A 115 -2.19 6.11 4.55
CA LYS A 115 -1.79 7.49 4.84
C LYS A 115 -1.55 8.27 3.55
N VAL A 116 -0.89 7.64 2.58
CA VAL A 116 -0.72 8.21 1.22
C VAL A 116 -2.09 8.47 0.60
N ASP A 117 -3.03 7.52 0.71
CA ASP A 117 -4.40 7.66 0.22
C ASP A 117 -5.10 8.91 0.77
N THR A 118 -5.07 9.05 2.09
CA THR A 118 -5.68 10.20 2.78
C THR A 118 -5.03 11.52 2.36
N LEU A 119 -3.70 11.54 2.24
CA LEU A 119 -2.93 12.71 1.85
C LEU A 119 -3.25 13.14 0.42
N THR A 120 -3.22 12.21 -0.54
CA THR A 120 -3.50 12.45 -1.96
C THR A 120 -4.92 12.94 -2.17
N LYS A 121 -5.92 12.24 -1.61
CA LYS A 121 -7.33 12.62 -1.74
C LYS A 121 -7.59 14.01 -1.16
N LYS A 122 -7.00 14.32 -0.01
CA LYS A 122 -7.10 15.66 0.60
C LYS A 122 -6.47 16.73 -0.29
N ALA A 123 -5.23 16.53 -0.74
CA ALA A 123 -4.51 17.49 -1.56
C ALA A 123 -5.26 17.79 -2.87
N VAL A 124 -5.69 16.74 -3.58
CA VAL A 124 -6.46 16.85 -4.83
C VAL A 124 -7.79 17.57 -4.62
N SER A 125 -8.52 17.23 -3.55
CA SER A 125 -9.80 17.88 -3.22
C SER A 125 -9.63 19.36 -2.91
N GLU A 126 -8.65 19.72 -2.09
CA GLU A 126 -8.39 21.11 -1.68
C GLU A 126 -7.94 21.97 -2.86
N SER A 127 -7.01 21.47 -3.69
CA SER A 127 -6.58 22.16 -4.90
C SER A 127 -7.72 22.31 -5.90
N GLY A 128 -8.49 21.24 -6.12
CA GLY A 128 -9.63 21.26 -7.06
C GLY A 128 -10.69 22.27 -6.67
N ARG A 129 -10.98 22.40 -5.36
CA ARG A 129 -11.89 23.42 -4.83
C ARG A 129 -11.35 24.83 -5.07
N PHE A 130 -10.10 25.08 -4.70
CA PHE A 130 -9.47 26.40 -4.89
C PHE A 130 -9.42 26.81 -6.36
N ILE A 131 -9.05 25.89 -7.25
CA ILE A 131 -9.07 26.12 -8.70
C ILE A 131 -10.47 26.49 -9.15
N SER A 132 -11.49 25.74 -8.73
CA SER A 132 -12.87 25.95 -9.19
C SER A 132 -13.47 27.29 -8.75
N THR A 133 -13.01 27.87 -7.64
CA THR A 133 -13.45 29.20 -7.18
C THR A 133 -12.71 30.36 -7.86
N HIS A 134 -11.64 30.09 -8.61
CA HIS A 134 -10.80 31.09 -9.28
C HIS A 134 -10.60 30.80 -10.77
N LYS A 135 -11.50 30.02 -11.39
CA LYS A 135 -11.58 29.80 -12.85
C LYS A 135 -12.05 31.04 -13.58
#